data_AF-A0A3D9GZP9-F1
#
_entry.id   AF-A0A3D9GZP9-F1
#
_cell.length_a   1.000
_cell.length_b   1.000
_cell.length_c   1.000
_cell.angle_alpha   90.00
_cell.angle_beta   90.00
_cell.angle_gamma   90.00
#
_symmetry.space_group_name_H-M   'P 1'
#
loop_
_entity.id
_entity.type
_entity.pdbx_description
1 polymer ?
#
loop_
_entity_poly.entity_id
_entity_poly.type
_entity_poly.pdbx_seq_one_letter_code
_entity_poly.pdbx_strand_id
1 'polypeptide(L)'
;MEDFQIKYNKTSQLLKKAVSYYYHGNSCACQYPRFMQIVGINCIHYKASFKAWETTLLIEKVKPYFEIETLKNGSENTNEKWTCRKCKSQFNYGWSDFSIAVERDVLFPIKLNAKEKGEKAIKPIPLYLGLYGHSYPSKKEITNVNFDAFKTYIMEK
;
A
#
# COMPACT_ATOMS: atom_id res chain seq x y z
N MET A 1 22.66 6.81 6.48
CA MET A 1 21.55 6.43 7.40
C MET A 1 20.59 7.59 7.65
N GLU A 2 21.07 8.82 7.88
CA GLU A 2 20.21 9.99 8.12
C GLU A 2 19.22 10.30 6.99
N ASP A 3 19.66 10.29 5.73
CA ASP A 3 18.78 10.55 4.57
C ASP A 3 17.63 9.54 4.44
N PHE A 4 17.91 8.26 4.72
CA PHE A 4 16.89 7.22 4.70
C PHE A 4 15.83 7.48 5.77
N GLN A 5 16.26 7.76 7.01
CA GLN A 5 15.34 7.99 8.13
C GLN A 5 14.47 9.24 7.87
N ILE A 6 15.05 10.30 7.30
CA ILE A 6 14.32 11.51 6.93
C ILE A 6 13.26 11.20 5.88
N LYS A 7 13.62 10.47 4.81
CA LYS A 7 12.66 10.06 3.77
C LYS A 7 11.56 9.18 4.34
N TYR A 8 11.92 8.19 5.15
CA TYR A 8 11.00 7.27 5.79
C TYR A 8 9.98 8.01 6.66
N ASN A 9 10.46 8.91 7.53
CA ASN A 9 9.61 9.70 8.41
C ASN A 9 8.66 10.60 7.61
N LYS A 10 9.16 11.27 6.55
CA LYS A 10 8.32 12.10 5.66
C LYS A 10 7.22 11.27 4.99
N THR A 11 7.57 10.14 4.39
CA THR A 11 6.60 9.23 3.76
C THR A 11 5.58 8.71 4.77
N SER A 12 6.04 8.25 5.94
CA SER A 12 5.18 7.72 7.00
C SER A 12 4.20 8.76 7.53
N GLN A 13 4.62 10.02 7.67
CA GLN A 13 3.75 11.14 8.05
C GLN A 13 2.73 11.48 6.95
N LEU A 14 3.15 11.50 5.68
CA LEU A 14 2.26 11.72 4.54
C LEU A 14 1.17 10.64 4.48
N LEU A 15 1.56 9.37 4.56
CA LEU A 15 0.61 8.25 4.50
C LEU A 15 -0.32 8.26 5.70
N LYS A 16 0.14 8.65 6.90
CA LYS A 16 -0.75 8.86 8.05
C LYS A 16 -1.83 9.92 7.75
N LYS A 17 -1.45 11.04 7.13
CA LYS A 17 -2.40 12.08 6.71
C LYS A 17 -3.36 11.57 5.64
N ALA A 18 -2.87 10.83 4.64
CA ALA A 18 -3.70 10.22 3.60
C ALA A 18 -4.73 9.25 4.19
N VAL A 19 -4.35 8.41 5.15
CA VAL A 19 -5.28 7.51 5.83
C VAL A 19 -6.34 8.28 6.62
N SER A 20 -5.93 9.29 7.40
CA SER A 20 -6.90 10.15 8.10
C SER A 20 -7.89 10.81 7.13
N TYR A 21 -7.41 11.22 5.95
CA TYR A 21 -8.24 11.75 4.88
C TYR A 21 -9.21 10.70 4.31
N TYR A 22 -8.74 9.51 3.97
CA TYR A 22 -9.57 8.43 3.43
C TYR A 22 -10.69 7.99 4.36
N TYR A 23 -10.46 8.07 5.67
CA TYR A 23 -11.45 7.71 6.69
C TYR A 23 -12.19 8.90 7.31
N HIS A 24 -12.03 10.12 6.75
CA HIS A 24 -12.73 11.31 7.24
C HIS A 24 -14.25 11.23 7.03
N GLY A 25 -15.02 11.54 8.07
CA GLY A 25 -16.48 11.46 8.07
C GLY A 25 -16.98 10.04 7.75
N ASN A 26 -17.88 9.92 6.76
CA ASN A 26 -18.43 8.63 6.32
C ASN A 26 -17.62 7.94 5.21
N SER A 27 -16.45 8.49 4.83
CA SER A 27 -15.62 7.89 3.79
C SER A 27 -14.80 6.69 4.30
N CYS A 28 -14.34 5.81 3.42
CA CYS A 28 -13.36 4.77 3.73
C CYS A 28 -12.32 4.61 2.60
N ALA A 29 -11.12 4.13 2.95
CA ALA A 29 -10.03 3.91 1.99
C ALA A 29 -10.42 3.00 0.82
N CYS A 30 -11.32 2.04 1.05
CA CYS A 30 -11.80 1.10 0.03
C CYS A 30 -12.55 1.79 -1.13
N GLN A 31 -12.91 3.06 -1.00
CA GLN A 31 -13.52 3.84 -2.09
C GLN A 31 -12.48 4.37 -3.08
N TYR A 32 -11.21 4.51 -2.68
CA TYR A 32 -10.21 5.28 -3.41
C TYR A 32 -9.34 4.38 -4.30
N PRO A 33 -9.39 4.51 -5.64
CA PRO A 33 -8.59 3.67 -6.56
C PRO A 33 -7.09 3.74 -6.30
N ARG A 34 -6.56 4.92 -5.98
CA ARG A 34 -5.12 5.10 -5.72
C ARG A 34 -4.66 4.40 -4.44
N PHE A 35 -5.50 4.36 -3.40
CA PHE A 35 -5.27 3.52 -2.23
C PHE A 35 -5.17 2.04 -2.64
N MET A 36 -6.19 1.55 -3.36
CA MET A 36 -6.26 0.16 -3.83
C MET A 36 -5.05 -0.23 -4.67
N GLN A 37 -4.58 0.67 -5.52
CA GLN A 37 -3.43 0.45 -6.38
C GLN A 37 -2.15 0.27 -5.57
N ILE A 38 -1.89 1.10 -4.56
CA ILE A 38 -0.65 1.05 -3.76
C ILE A 38 -0.64 -0.17 -2.85
N VAL A 39 -1.75 -0.46 -2.16
CA VAL A 39 -1.80 -1.62 -1.26
C VAL A 39 -1.82 -2.96 -2.02
N GLY A 40 -2.18 -2.92 -3.30
CA GLY A 40 -2.15 -4.06 -4.22
C GLY A 40 -0.82 -4.27 -4.94
N ILE A 41 0.21 -3.44 -4.70
CA ILE A 41 1.53 -3.66 -5.30
C ILE A 41 2.10 -4.98 -4.78
N ASN A 42 2.29 -5.93 -5.69
CA ASN A 42 2.80 -7.25 -5.36
C ASN A 42 4.23 -7.43 -5.87
N CYS A 43 5.17 -7.46 -4.93
CA CYS A 43 6.60 -7.49 -5.25
C CYS A 43 7.08 -8.76 -5.98
N ILE A 44 6.33 -9.87 -5.92
CA ILE A 44 6.73 -11.17 -6.50
C ILE A 44 6.98 -11.10 -8.00
N HIS A 45 6.20 -10.30 -8.73
CA HIS A 45 6.26 -10.27 -10.19
C HIS A 45 7.45 -9.48 -10.75
N TYR A 46 8.20 -8.77 -9.89
CA TYR A 46 9.29 -7.91 -10.34
C TYR A 46 10.65 -8.60 -10.43
N LYS A 47 10.73 -9.90 -10.08
CA LYS A 47 11.87 -10.82 -10.29
C LYS A 47 13.22 -10.38 -9.71
N ALA A 48 13.29 -9.23 -9.08
CA ALA A 48 14.47 -8.64 -8.49
C ALA A 48 14.14 -8.17 -7.07
N SER A 49 15.15 -8.05 -6.21
CA SER A 49 15.03 -7.65 -4.81
C SER A 49 14.27 -6.33 -4.68
N PHE A 50 12.98 -6.37 -4.32
CA PHE A 50 12.11 -5.19 -4.36
C PHE A 50 11.20 -5.15 -3.14
N LYS A 51 11.36 -4.10 -2.34
CA LYS A 51 10.43 -3.74 -1.25
C LYS A 51 9.71 -2.45 -1.60
N ALA A 52 8.38 -2.44 -1.50
CA ALA A 52 7.57 -1.24 -1.69
C ALA A 52 7.22 -0.64 -0.33
N TRP A 53 8.10 0.21 0.20
CA TRP A 53 7.92 0.80 1.53
C TRP A 53 6.62 1.59 1.67
N GLU A 54 6.17 2.27 0.62
CA GLU A 54 4.88 2.97 0.58
C GLU A 54 3.71 2.01 0.81
N THR A 55 3.77 0.81 0.23
CA THR A 55 2.77 -0.25 0.40
C THR A 55 2.77 -0.75 1.85
N THR A 56 3.93 -1.15 2.38
CA THR A 56 4.08 -1.62 3.77
C THR A 56 3.57 -0.58 4.77
N LEU A 57 4.04 0.67 4.65
CA LEU A 57 3.64 1.77 5.53
C LEU A 57 2.14 2.05 5.44
N LEU A 58 1.58 2.06 4.23
CA LEU A 58 0.16 2.34 4.05
C LEU A 58 -0.71 1.23 4.66
N ILE A 59 -0.33 -0.04 4.46
CA ILE A 59 -1.00 -1.20 5.06
C ILE A 59 -0.96 -1.12 6.60
N GLU A 60 0.21 -0.82 7.19
CA GLU A 60 0.38 -0.63 8.63
C GLU A 60 -0.58 0.44 9.17
N LYS A 61 -0.67 1.59 8.49
CA LYS A 61 -1.52 2.71 8.95
C LYS A 61 -3.01 2.46 8.77
N VAL A 62 -3.43 1.62 7.82
CA VAL A 62 -4.86 1.29 7.68
C VAL A 62 -5.30 0.11 8.55
N LYS A 63 -4.36 -0.71 9.05
CA LYS A 63 -4.65 -1.87 9.92
C LYS A 63 -5.70 -1.60 11.03
N PRO A 64 -5.68 -0.45 11.76
CA PRO A 64 -6.68 -0.18 12.80
C PRO A 64 -8.13 -0.07 12.31
N TYR A 65 -8.35 0.15 11.01
CA TYR A 65 -9.68 0.31 10.41
C TYR A 65 -10.29 -1.02 9.91
N PHE A 66 -9.62 -2.14 10.18
CA PHE A 66 -10.05 -3.48 9.79
C PHE A 66 -10.30 -4.37 11.01
N GLU A 67 -11.22 -5.31 10.84
CA GLU A 67 -11.34 -6.54 11.63
C GLU A 67 -10.46 -7.59 10.96
N ILE A 68 -9.57 -8.23 11.72
CA ILE A 68 -8.51 -9.10 11.18
C ILE A 68 -8.70 -10.50 11.72
N GLU A 69 -8.75 -11.47 10.82
CA GLU A 69 -8.85 -12.89 11.11
C GLU A 69 -7.62 -13.60 10.53
N THR A 70 -6.79 -14.20 11.38
CA THR A 70 -5.64 -15.00 10.94
C THR A 70 -6.12 -16.34 10.39
N LEU A 71 -5.70 -16.68 9.18
CA LEU A 71 -6.06 -17.92 8.51
C LEU A 71 -4.97 -18.97 8.77
N LYS A 72 -5.37 -20.16 9.22
CA LYS A 72 -4.44 -21.26 9.55
C LYS A 72 -3.71 -21.83 8.32
N ASN A 73 -4.31 -21.72 7.14
CA ASN A 73 -3.78 -22.26 5.89
C ASN A 73 -3.68 -21.16 4.84
N GLY A 74 -2.51 -21.00 4.23
CA GLY A 74 -2.30 -20.14 3.06
C GLY A 74 -0.88 -20.24 2.51
N SER A 75 -0.64 -19.64 1.35
CA SER A 75 0.63 -19.73 0.63
C SER A 75 1.72 -18.80 1.19
N GLU A 76 1.35 -17.88 2.07
CA GLU A 76 2.26 -16.87 2.64
C GLU A 76 2.68 -17.22 4.07
N ASN A 77 3.75 -16.58 4.57
CA ASN A 77 4.17 -16.73 5.97
C ASN A 77 3.11 -16.21 6.95
N THR A 78 2.37 -15.18 6.55
CA THR A 78 1.19 -14.69 7.27
C THR A 78 0.05 -14.52 6.29
N ASN A 79 -1.09 -15.15 6.60
CA ASN A 79 -2.31 -15.05 5.83
C ASN A 79 -3.41 -14.51 6.74
N GLU A 80 -3.96 -13.35 6.41
CA GLU A 80 -5.02 -12.73 7.20
C GLU A 80 -6.16 -12.27 6.29
N LYS A 81 -7.39 -12.50 6.74
CA LYS A 81 -8.57 -11.90 6.15
C LYS A 81 -8.85 -10.58 6.85
N TRP A 82 -8.83 -9.49 6.09
CA TRP A 82 -9.07 -8.14 6.59
C TRP A 82 -10.46 -7.68 6.15
N THR A 83 -11.35 -7.40 7.09
CA THR A 83 -12.70 -6.88 6.81
C THR A 83 -12.78 -5.42 7.24
N CYS A 84 -13.04 -4.51 6.30
CA CYS A 84 -13.13 -3.08 6.58
C CYS A 84 -14.29 -2.82 7.55
N ARG A 85 -14.03 -2.16 8.67
CA ARG A 85 -15.06 -1.86 9.69
C ARG A 85 -16.20 -0.98 9.16
N LYS A 86 -15.91 -0.09 8.20
CA LYS A 86 -16.90 0.86 7.63
C LYS A 86 -17.78 0.27 6.52
N CYS A 87 -17.17 -0.27 5.47
CA CYS A 87 -17.91 -0.73 4.28
C CYS A 87 -18.03 -2.25 4.18
N LYS A 88 -17.41 -3.00 5.10
CA LYS A 88 -17.37 -4.47 5.10
C LYS A 88 -16.73 -5.08 3.84
N SER A 89 -15.99 -4.29 3.06
CA SER A 89 -15.11 -4.80 2.01
C SER A 89 -14.06 -5.74 2.62
N GLN A 90 -13.75 -6.83 1.92
CA GLN A 90 -12.87 -7.89 2.38
C GLN A 90 -11.62 -7.93 1.54
N PHE A 91 -10.49 -8.14 2.21
CA PHE A 91 -9.17 -8.20 1.63
C PHE A 91 -8.43 -9.43 2.15
N ASN A 92 -7.52 -9.96 1.34
CA ASN A 92 -6.53 -10.91 1.76
C ASN A 92 -5.22 -10.16 1.99
N TYR A 93 -4.75 -10.14 3.22
CA TYR A 93 -3.41 -9.72 3.54
C TYR A 93 -2.46 -10.92 3.48
N GLY A 94 -1.38 -10.73 2.75
CA GLY A 94 -0.28 -11.68 2.66
C GLY A 94 1.01 -10.99 3.04
N TRP A 95 1.73 -11.58 3.99
CA TRP A 95 3.13 -11.24 4.22
C TRP A 95 4.01 -12.47 4.03
N SER A 96 5.10 -12.28 3.28
CA SER A 96 6.12 -13.30 3.08
C SER A 96 7.50 -12.69 3.02
N ASP A 97 8.42 -13.40 3.66
CA ASP A 97 9.85 -13.21 3.55
C ASP A 97 10.40 -14.42 2.79
N PHE A 98 10.78 -14.21 1.53
CA PHE A 98 11.26 -15.28 0.65
C PHE A 98 12.79 -15.45 0.71
N SER A 99 13.52 -14.39 1.12
CA SER A 99 14.99 -14.36 1.26
C SER A 99 15.44 -12.97 1.78
N ILE A 100 16.74 -12.79 2.07
CA ILE A 100 17.43 -11.51 2.37
C ILE A 100 17.10 -10.34 1.41
N ALA A 101 16.46 -10.62 0.27
CA ALA A 101 16.27 -9.72 -0.85
C ALA A 101 14.80 -9.34 -1.14
N VAL A 102 13.79 -10.06 -0.61
CA VAL A 102 12.37 -9.80 -0.95
C VAL A 102 11.48 -9.93 0.28
N GLU A 103 11.09 -8.77 0.82
CA GLU A 103 10.04 -8.63 1.82
C GLU A 103 8.78 -8.10 1.15
N ARG A 104 7.68 -8.85 1.28
CA ARG A 104 6.43 -8.58 0.57
C ARG A 104 5.30 -8.36 1.58
N ASP A 105 4.71 -7.17 1.54
CA ASP A 105 3.38 -6.90 2.11
C ASP A 105 2.41 -6.66 0.95
N VAL A 106 1.26 -7.32 0.98
CA VAL A 106 0.19 -7.04 0.00
C VAL A 106 -1.18 -7.16 0.65
N LEU A 107 -2.10 -6.30 0.23
CA LEU A 107 -3.49 -6.31 0.67
C LEU A 107 -4.42 -6.33 -0.56
N PHE A 108 -4.80 -7.54 -0.99
CA PHE A 108 -5.60 -7.73 -2.19
C PHE A 108 -7.10 -7.72 -1.90
N PRO A 109 -7.93 -6.98 -2.66
CA PRO A 109 -9.37 -7.08 -2.53
C PRO A 109 -9.88 -8.48 -2.91
N ILE A 110 -10.70 -9.05 -2.03
CA ILE A 110 -11.52 -10.24 -2.32
C ILE A 110 -12.93 -9.80 -2.71
N LYS A 111 -13.50 -8.84 -1.95
CA LYS A 111 -14.84 -8.32 -2.14
C LYS A 111 -14.88 -6.83 -1.83
N LEU A 112 -15.23 -6.01 -2.82
CA LEU A 112 -15.40 -4.57 -2.65
C LEU A 112 -16.89 -4.23 -2.58
N ASN A 113 -17.32 -3.68 -1.44
CA ASN A 113 -18.69 -3.19 -1.23
C ASN A 113 -18.79 -1.66 -1.34
N ALA A 114 -17.64 -0.99 -1.41
CA ALA A 114 -17.55 0.46 -1.48
C ALA A 114 -17.77 0.94 -2.92
N LYS A 115 -18.60 1.98 -3.11
CA LYS A 115 -18.68 2.68 -4.39
C LYS A 115 -17.43 3.53 -4.57
N GLU A 116 -16.80 3.39 -5.74
CA GLU A 116 -15.60 4.14 -6.11
C GLU A 116 -15.81 5.65 -5.98
N LYS A 117 -14.81 6.32 -5.42
CA LYS A 117 -14.72 7.78 -5.24
C LYS A 117 -13.24 8.15 -5.28
N GLY A 118 -12.89 9.28 -5.87
CA GLY A 118 -11.48 9.64 -5.99
C GLY A 118 -11.07 9.79 -7.44
N GLU A 119 -9.88 10.32 -7.62
CA GLU A 119 -9.17 10.19 -8.88
C GLU A 119 -8.83 8.73 -9.19
N LYS A 120 -8.79 8.44 -10.49
CA LYS A 120 -8.41 7.11 -11.00
C LYS A 120 -6.95 6.81 -10.72
N ALA A 121 -6.64 5.52 -10.65
CA ALA A 121 -5.28 5.00 -10.60
C ALA A 121 -4.60 5.21 -11.97
N ILE A 122 -3.32 5.61 -11.97
CA ILE A 122 -2.54 5.83 -13.20
C ILE A 122 -1.37 4.85 -13.29
N LYS A 123 -0.90 4.59 -14.51
CA LYS A 123 0.35 3.85 -14.76
C LYS A 123 1.30 4.70 -15.63
N PRO A 124 2.61 4.71 -15.36
CA PRO A 124 3.28 4.04 -14.22
C PRO A 124 2.90 4.66 -12.86
N ILE A 125 2.88 3.84 -11.81
CA ILE A 125 2.53 4.29 -10.45
C ILE A 125 3.59 5.27 -9.97
N PRO A 126 3.23 6.53 -9.62
CA PRO A 126 4.19 7.47 -9.07
C PRO A 126 4.44 7.13 -7.60
N LEU A 127 5.66 6.74 -7.26
CA LEU A 127 6.08 6.46 -5.88
C LEU A 127 7.29 7.32 -5.51
N TYR A 128 7.40 7.66 -4.24
CA TYR A 128 8.54 8.39 -3.69
C TYR A 128 9.68 7.40 -3.37
N LEU A 129 10.21 6.76 -4.41
CA LEU A 129 11.20 5.68 -4.33
C LEU A 129 12.56 6.20 -3.82
N GLY A 130 13.24 5.40 -2.99
CA GLY A 130 14.58 5.74 -2.48
C GLY A 130 14.83 5.36 -1.02
N LEU A 131 13.97 4.52 -0.46
CA LEU A 131 14.24 3.76 0.76
C LEU A 131 15.03 2.51 0.33
N TYR A 132 16.05 2.08 1.08
CA TYR A 132 16.98 1.00 0.67
C TYR A 132 16.27 -0.20 -0.01
N GLY A 133 16.88 -0.77 -1.06
CA GLY A 133 16.49 -2.08 -1.60
C GLY A 133 15.47 -2.09 -2.75
N HIS A 134 15.35 -1.02 -3.54
CA HIS A 134 14.56 -1.08 -4.77
C HIS A 134 15.43 -1.56 -5.94
N SER A 135 15.27 -2.80 -6.37
CA SER A 135 15.41 -3.09 -7.80
C SER A 135 14.23 -2.40 -8.50
N TYR A 136 14.52 -1.37 -9.29
CA TYR A 136 13.47 -0.60 -9.92
C TYR A 136 12.67 -1.51 -10.86
N PRO A 137 11.36 -1.71 -10.62
CA PRO A 137 10.54 -2.41 -11.59
C PRO A 137 10.47 -1.58 -12.88
N SER A 138 9.98 -2.19 -13.97
CA SER A 138 9.99 -1.50 -15.27
C SER A 138 9.34 -0.11 -15.17
N LYS A 139 9.89 0.88 -15.88
CA LYS A 139 9.33 2.25 -15.95
C LYS A 139 7.88 2.29 -16.46
N LYS A 140 7.34 1.18 -16.97
CA LYS A 140 5.93 1.02 -17.36
C LYS A 140 5.01 0.74 -16.18
N GLU A 141 5.53 0.15 -15.09
CA GLU A 141 4.77 -0.22 -13.91
C GLU A 141 4.90 0.83 -12.80
N ILE A 142 6.13 1.29 -12.49
CA ILE A 142 6.37 2.29 -11.43
C ILE A 142 7.37 3.34 -11.92
N THR A 143 7.12 4.60 -11.55
CA THR A 143 8.05 5.70 -11.78
C THR A 143 8.44 6.35 -10.47
N ASN A 144 9.73 6.67 -10.34
CA ASN A 144 10.21 7.47 -9.22
C ASN A 144 9.76 8.93 -9.41
N VAL A 145 9.15 9.52 -8.38
CA VAL A 145 8.78 10.93 -8.34
C VAL A 145 9.30 11.58 -7.07
N ASN A 146 9.34 12.91 -7.03
CA ASN A 146 9.66 13.62 -5.79
C ASN A 146 8.51 13.55 -4.77
N PHE A 147 8.78 13.97 -3.54
CA PHE A 147 7.81 13.90 -2.44
C PHE A 147 6.53 14.69 -2.74
N ASP A 148 6.62 15.87 -3.35
CA ASP A 148 5.46 16.72 -3.62
C ASP A 148 4.54 16.13 -4.70
N ALA A 149 5.12 15.51 -5.72
CA ALA A 149 4.38 14.78 -6.73
C ALA A 149 3.67 13.56 -6.12
N PHE A 150 4.35 12.79 -5.26
CA PHE A 150 3.71 11.66 -4.57
C PHE A 150 2.62 12.11 -3.59
N LYS A 151 2.86 13.20 -2.85
CA LYS A 151 1.86 13.84 -1.98
C LYS A 151 0.62 14.25 -2.75
N THR A 152 0.81 14.90 -3.89
CA THR A 152 -0.31 15.29 -4.76
C THR A 152 -1.07 14.04 -5.20
N TYR A 153 -0.35 13.02 -5.68
CA TYR A 153 -0.94 11.76 -6.11
C TYR A 153 -1.80 11.08 -5.03
N ILE A 154 -1.28 10.94 -3.80
CA ILE A 154 -1.98 10.19 -2.76
C ILE A 154 -3.12 10.99 -2.09
N MET A 155 -3.14 12.32 -2.23
CA MET A 155 -4.10 13.20 -1.55
C MET A 155 -5.19 13.76 -2.48
N GLU A 156 -5.10 13.51 -3.80
CA GLU A 156 -6.03 14.05 -4.78
C GLU A 156 -7.46 13.48 -4.67
N LYS A 157 -8.44 14.25 -5.13
CA LYS A 157 -9.87 14.08 -4.87
C LYS A 157 -10.65 13.49 -6.01
#